data_AF-M2ZYU3-F1
#
_entry.id   AF-M2ZYU3-F1
#
_cell.length_a   1.000
_cell.length_b   1.000
_cell.length_c   1.000
_cell.angle_alpha   90.00
_cell.angle_beta   90.00
_cell.angle_gamma   90.00
#
_symmetry.space_group_name_H-M   'P 1'
#
loop_
_entity.id
_entity.type
_entity.pdbx_description
1 polymer ?
#
loop_
_entity_poly.entity_id
_entity_poly.type
_entity_poly.pdbx_seq_one_letter_code
_entity_poly.pdbx_strand_id
1 'polypeptide(L)'
;MSVLDGPALGADRTAGGGPGSVLLRAECDELVLTSGEIGGGTAGVTLRAGCTGPPLRVAFDPAVLLPALDAGVGPDVLLEIASSAGPVVVRSADQGSFTTLVMPVRDTSAASDRQG
;
A
#
# COMPACT_ATOMS: atom_id res chain seq x y z
N MET A 1 -3.33 3.34 37.36
CA MET A 1 -4.05 4.55 36.91
C MET A 1 -3.21 5.21 35.83
N SER A 2 -3.58 5.02 34.57
CA SER A 2 -3.47 6.01 33.49
C SER A 2 -4.25 5.47 32.29
N VAL A 3 -5.29 6.21 31.95
CA VAL A 3 -6.18 6.04 30.81
C VAL A 3 -5.52 6.74 29.62
N LEU A 4 -5.56 6.13 28.44
CA LEU A 4 -5.65 6.88 27.19
C LEU A 4 -6.87 6.36 26.44
N ASP A 5 -7.92 7.18 26.58
CA ASP A 5 -9.13 7.21 25.78
C ASP A 5 -8.70 7.69 24.38
N GLY A 6 -8.66 6.78 23.41
CA GLY A 6 -8.48 7.11 22.00
C GLY A 6 -9.86 7.09 21.36
N PRO A 7 -10.28 8.14 20.63
CA PRO A 7 -11.61 8.18 20.07
C PRO A 7 -11.77 6.97 19.13
N ALA A 8 -12.85 6.22 19.34
CA ALA A 8 -13.37 5.32 18.34
C ALA A 8 -13.58 6.16 17.07
N LEU A 9 -12.62 6.09 16.14
CA LEU A 9 -12.71 6.74 14.86
C LEU A 9 -13.92 6.12 14.18
N GLY A 10 -15.03 6.86 14.20
CA GLY A 10 -16.21 6.54 13.45
C GLY A 10 -15.79 6.39 12.00
N ALA A 11 -15.77 5.15 11.52
CA ALA A 11 -15.85 4.85 10.12
C ALA A 11 -17.21 5.36 9.65
N ASP A 12 -17.31 6.66 9.40
CA ASP A 12 -18.27 7.15 8.45
C ASP A 12 -17.85 6.57 7.09
N ARG A 13 -18.37 5.37 6.85
CA ARG A 13 -18.23 4.64 5.59
C ARG A 13 -19.13 5.36 4.60
N THR A 14 -18.67 6.50 4.12
CA THR A 14 -19.26 7.09 2.92
C THR A 14 -18.89 6.18 1.75
N ALA A 15 -19.88 5.41 1.31
CA ALA A 15 -19.82 4.57 0.12
C ALA A 15 -19.59 5.44 -1.12
N GLY A 16 -18.62 5.08 -1.97
CA GLY A 16 -18.44 5.73 -3.27
C GLY A 16 -17.12 5.43 -3.96
N GLY A 17 -16.89 4.17 -4.36
CA GLY A 17 -15.80 3.79 -5.25
C GLY A 17 -15.64 2.28 -5.25
N GLY A 18 -15.68 1.63 -6.42
CA GLY A 18 -15.38 0.20 -6.51
C GLY A 18 -13.99 -0.12 -5.94
N PRO A 19 -13.65 -1.40 -5.68
CA PRO A 19 -12.34 -1.75 -5.12
C PRO A 19 -11.24 -1.42 -6.13
N GLY A 20 -10.76 -0.18 -6.11
CA GLY A 20 -9.61 0.24 -6.90
C GLY A 20 -8.38 -0.27 -6.20
N SER A 21 -7.71 -1.27 -6.75
CA SER A 21 -6.43 -1.72 -6.19
C SER A 21 -5.34 -0.72 -6.56
N VAL A 22 -4.41 -0.47 -5.65
CA VAL A 22 -3.17 0.24 -5.95
C VAL A 22 -2.08 -0.79 -6.18
N LEU A 23 -1.45 -0.70 -7.35
CA LEU A 23 -0.35 -1.55 -7.74
C LEU A 23 0.97 -0.85 -7.43
N LEU A 24 1.80 -1.50 -6.62
CA LEU A 24 3.19 -1.12 -6.38
C LEU A 24 4.09 -1.94 -7.31
N ARG A 25 4.93 -1.25 -8.07
CA ARG A 25 6.03 -1.85 -8.82
C ARG A 25 7.35 -1.25 -8.35
N ALA A 26 8.18 -2.07 -7.73
CA ALA A 26 9.48 -1.66 -7.20
C ALA A 26 10.58 -2.14 -8.15
N GLU A 27 11.38 -1.20 -8.67
CA GLU A 27 12.53 -1.46 -9.54
C GLU A 27 13.66 -0.47 -9.25
N CYS A 28 14.89 -0.93 -9.05
CA CYS A 28 16.11 -0.11 -9.07
C CYS A 28 15.96 1.35 -8.59
N ASP A 29 15.76 1.55 -7.27
CA ASP A 29 15.55 2.85 -6.62
C ASP A 29 14.29 3.64 -7.01
N GLU A 30 13.38 3.01 -7.74
CA GLU A 30 12.13 3.56 -8.22
C GLU A 30 10.94 2.72 -7.76
N LEU A 31 9.92 3.40 -7.22
CA LEU A 31 8.63 2.80 -6.89
C LEU A 31 7.56 3.46 -7.73
N VAL A 32 6.91 2.67 -8.60
CA VAL A 32 5.79 3.14 -9.41
C VAL A 32 4.49 2.69 -8.76
N LEU A 33 3.63 3.64 -8.45
CA LEU A 33 2.27 3.45 -7.96
C LEU A 33 1.30 3.60 -9.11
N THR A 34 0.45 2.61 -9.33
CA THR A 34 -0.60 2.68 -10.35
C THR A 34 -1.96 2.45 -9.71
N SER A 35 -2.86 3.44 -9.81
CA SER A 35 -4.24 3.28 -9.35
C SER A 35 -5.08 2.63 -10.45
N GLY A 36 -5.75 1.53 -10.11
CA GLY A 36 -6.73 0.89 -10.99
C GLY A 36 -8.15 1.32 -10.63
N GLU A 37 -8.61 2.46 -11.12
CA GLU A 37 -10.00 2.88 -10.92
C GLU A 37 -10.94 2.22 -11.93
N ILE A 38 -12.11 1.76 -11.47
CA ILE A 38 -13.17 1.29 -12.36
C ILE A 38 -13.86 2.53 -12.95
N GLY A 39 -13.49 2.92 -14.17
CA GLY A 39 -14.24 3.91 -14.95
C GLY A 39 -13.47 5.12 -15.49
N GLY A 40 -12.16 5.26 -15.24
CA GLY A 40 -11.40 6.33 -15.91
C GLY A 40 -10.01 6.57 -15.37
N GLY A 41 -9.01 6.21 -16.17
CA GLY A 41 -7.64 6.70 -16.07
C GLY A 41 -6.74 5.93 -15.11
N THR A 42 -5.84 5.12 -15.67
CA THR A 42 -4.69 4.58 -14.96
C THR A 42 -3.70 5.71 -14.67
N ALA A 43 -3.80 6.35 -13.51
CA ALA A 43 -2.83 7.34 -13.07
C ALA A 43 -1.63 6.63 -12.41
N GLY A 44 -0.46 6.80 -13.03
CA GLY A 44 0.81 6.32 -12.51
C GLY A 44 1.60 7.44 -11.85
N VAL A 45 2.11 7.20 -10.64
CA VAL A 45 3.04 8.10 -9.94
C VAL A 45 4.34 7.37 -9.69
N THR A 46 5.45 7.96 -10.12
CA THR A 46 6.80 7.49 -9.82
C THR A 46 7.32 8.19 -8.56
N LEU A 47 7.83 7.40 -7.62
CA LEU A 47 8.47 7.84 -6.39
C LEU A 47 9.91 7.34 -6.35
N ARG A 48 10.81 8.13 -5.76
CA ARG A 48 12.15 7.66 -5.40
C ARG A 48 12.02 6.82 -4.13
N ALA A 49 12.49 5.58 -4.16
CA ALA A 49 12.40 4.68 -3.03
C ALA A 49 13.59 3.72 -3.03
N GLY A 50 14.28 3.57 -1.89
CA GLY A 50 15.37 2.61 -1.77
C GLY A 50 14.84 1.18 -1.88
N CYS A 51 15.05 0.53 -3.02
CA CYS A 51 14.54 -0.81 -3.28
C CYS A 51 15.67 -1.84 -3.11
N THR A 52 15.49 -2.80 -2.21
CA THR A 52 16.43 -3.90 -2.04
C THR A 52 15.81 -5.22 -2.50
N GLY A 53 16.52 -5.95 -3.36
CA GLY A 53 16.05 -7.21 -3.92
C GLY A 53 15.62 -7.13 -5.38
N PRO A 54 15.02 -8.21 -5.92
CA PRO A 54 14.60 -8.28 -7.32
C PRO A 54 13.38 -7.37 -7.59
N PRO A 55 13.13 -7.02 -8.87
CA PRO A 55 11.91 -6.34 -9.27
C PRO A 55 10.65 -7.07 -8.76
N LEU A 56 9.71 -6.30 -8.22
CA LEU A 56 8.53 -6.84 -7.56
C LEU A 56 7.29 -6.06 -7.99
N ARG A 57 6.17 -6.79 -8.11
CA ARG A 57 4.84 -6.25 -8.38
C ARG A 57 3.84 -6.78 -7.35
N VAL A 58 3.16 -5.90 -6.63
CA VAL A 58 2.18 -6.25 -5.58
C VAL A 58 1.00 -5.30 -5.63
N ALA A 59 -0.21 -5.83 -5.54
CA ALA A 59 -1.43 -5.03 -5.46
C ALA A 59 -1.93 -4.96 -4.01
N PHE A 60 -2.43 -3.80 -3.61
CA PHE A 60 -3.04 -3.57 -2.31
C PHE A 60 -4.42 -2.94 -2.44
N ASP A 61 -5.25 -3.17 -1.42
CA ASP A 61 -6.45 -2.36 -1.21
C ASP A 61 -6.01 -1.01 -0.59
N PRO A 62 -6.27 0.14 -1.23
CA PRO A 62 -5.92 1.45 -0.69
C PRO A 62 -6.61 1.73 0.63
N ALA A 63 -7.81 1.19 0.87
CA ALA A 63 -8.52 1.34 2.14
C ALA A 63 -7.79 0.65 3.31
N VAL A 64 -6.86 -0.27 3.00
CA VAL A 64 -6.01 -0.94 3.99
C VAL A 64 -4.60 -0.35 4.01
N LEU A 65 -4.02 -0.10 2.84
CA LEU A 65 -2.64 0.39 2.72
C LEU A 65 -2.49 1.84 3.22
N LEU A 66 -3.38 2.75 2.83
CA LEU A 66 -3.24 4.18 3.18
C LEU A 66 -3.28 4.39 4.70
N PRO A 67 -4.24 3.84 5.47
CA PRO A 67 -4.23 3.98 6.92
C PRO A 67 -2.99 3.38 7.58
N ALA A 68 -2.42 2.30 7.03
CA ALA A 68 -1.19 1.70 7.55
C ALA A 68 0.03 2.60 7.33
N LEU A 69 0.09 3.33 6.21
CA LEU A 69 1.14 4.31 5.93
C LEU A 69 0.97 5.58 6.77
N ASP A 70 -0.26 6.08 6.89
CA ASP A 70 -0.59 7.28 7.69
C ASP A 70 -0.35 7.09 9.19
N ALA A 71 -0.47 5.85 9.68
CA ALA A 71 -0.11 5.50 11.06
C ALA A 71 1.41 5.45 11.29
N GLY A 72 2.20 5.46 10.22
CA GLY A 72 3.66 5.53 10.29
C GLY A 72 4.14 6.80 10.99
N VAL A 73 5.21 6.66 11.75
CA VAL A 73 5.90 7.77 12.41
C VAL A 73 7.15 8.13 11.62
N GLY A 74 7.29 9.41 11.25
CA GLY A 74 8.44 9.94 10.50
C GLY A 74 8.14 10.18 9.01
N PRO A 75 9.06 10.81 8.27
CA PRO A 75 8.91 11.02 6.83
C PRO A 75 8.99 9.74 5.99
N ASP A 76 9.69 8.72 6.49
CA ASP A 76 10.03 7.53 5.73
C ASP A 76 9.41 6.26 6.34
N VAL A 77 8.87 5.41 5.46
CA VAL A 77 8.26 4.12 5.79
C VAL A 77 8.95 3.01 5.03
N LEU A 78 9.15 1.88 5.69
CA LEU A 78 9.75 0.69 5.13
C LEU A 78 8.70 -0.41 4.95
N LEU A 79 8.59 -0.90 3.72
CA LEU A 79 7.78 -2.05 3.36
C LEU A 79 8.67 -3.27 3.21
N GLU A 80 8.49 -4.28 4.05
CA GLU A 80 9.19 -5.56 3.91
C GLU A 80 8.27 -6.58 3.25
N ILE A 81 8.64 -7.01 2.05
CA ILE A 81 7.82 -7.90 1.22
C ILE A 81 8.58 -9.19 0.96
N ALA A 82 8.13 -10.28 1.60
CA ALA A 82 8.72 -11.60 1.38
C ALA A 82 8.18 -12.30 0.12
N SER A 83 6.95 -12.00 -0.28
CA SER A 83 6.33 -12.53 -1.51
C SER A 83 5.15 -11.66 -1.95
N SER A 84 4.77 -11.72 -3.23
CA SER A 84 3.67 -10.93 -3.79
C SER A 84 2.27 -11.33 -3.30
N ALA A 85 2.15 -12.46 -2.60
CA ALA A 85 0.88 -12.96 -2.05
C ALA A 85 0.91 -13.13 -0.52
N GLY A 86 2.05 -12.85 0.12
CA GLY A 86 2.24 -12.98 1.57
C GLY A 86 2.00 -11.65 2.30
N PRO A 87 1.86 -11.69 3.62
CA PRO A 87 1.75 -10.47 4.42
C PRO A 87 2.96 -9.56 4.22
N VAL A 88 2.70 -8.26 4.16
CA VAL A 88 3.71 -7.21 4.02
C VAL A 88 3.81 -6.44 5.32
N VAL A 89 5.04 -6.28 5.83
CA VAL A 89 5.30 -5.51 7.03
C VAL A 89 5.44 -4.05 6.65
N VAL A 90 4.68 -3.18 7.31
CA VAL A 90 4.80 -1.72 7.20
C VAL A 90 5.36 -1.21 8.51
N ARG A 91 6.51 -0.54 8.48
CA ARG A 91 7.15 0.04 9.66
C ARG A 91 7.74 1.41 9.41
N SER A 92 7.86 2.21 10.46
CA SER A 92 8.64 3.45 10.42
C SER A 92 10.12 3.19 10.15
N ALA A 93 10.74 3.97 9.25
CA ALA A 93 12.17 3.84 8.96
C ALA A 93 13.07 4.39 10.09
N ASP A 94 12.60 5.41 10.81
CA ASP A 94 13.51 6.21 11.65
C ASP A 94 13.67 5.68 13.07
N GLN A 95 12.59 5.15 13.66
CA GLN A 95 12.59 4.75 15.08
C GLN A 95 11.89 3.41 15.36
N GLY A 96 11.37 2.71 14.34
CA GLY A 96 10.71 1.41 14.53
C GLY A 96 9.50 1.41 15.48
N SER A 97 9.02 2.58 15.91
CA SER A 97 7.92 2.72 16.90
C SER A 97 6.59 2.19 16.39
N PHE A 98 6.41 2.13 15.07
CA PHE A 98 5.23 1.57 14.44
C PHE A 98 5.61 0.38 13.57
N THR A 99 4.86 -0.72 13.72
CA THR A 99 4.93 -1.91 12.86
C THR A 99 3.54 -2.50 12.75
N THR A 100 3.07 -2.69 11.52
CA THR A 100 1.80 -3.35 11.22
C THR A 100 1.95 -4.28 10.01
N LEU A 101 0.93 -5.10 9.78
CA LEU A 101 0.85 -6.02 8.65
C LEU A 101 -0.31 -5.63 7.75
N VAL A 102 -0.07 -5.65 6.44
CA VAL A 102 -1.11 -5.51 5.43
C VAL A 102 -1.09 -6.71 4.50
N MET A 103 -2.27 -7.16 4.08
CA MET A 103 -2.40 -8.25 3.13
C MET A 103 -2.48 -7.68 1.71
N PRO A 104 -1.63 -8.17 0.78
CA PRO A 104 -1.83 -7.93 -0.64
C PRO A 104 -3.17 -8.48 -1.11
N VAL A 105 -3.73 -7.82 -2.12
CA VAL A 105 -4.88 -8.33 -2.87
C VAL A 105 -4.42 -8.92 -4.18
N ARG A 106 -5.32 -9.64 -4.86
CA ARG A 106 -5.01 -10.14 -6.20
C ARG A 106 -4.87 -8.97 -7.16
N ASP A 107 -3.80 -8.98 -7.95
CA ASP A 107 -3.62 -8.06 -9.05
C ASP A 107 -4.65 -8.38 -10.15
N THR A 108 -5.71 -7.57 -10.23
CA THR A 108 -6.75 -7.66 -11.25
C THR A 108 -6.39 -6.89 -12.52
N SER A 109 -5.34 -6.06 -12.48
CA SER A 109 -4.80 -5.32 -13.64
C SER A 109 -4.04 -6.27 -14.58
N ALA A 110 -3.31 -7.25 -14.03
CA ALA A 110 -2.64 -8.29 -14.81
C ALA A 110 -3.59 -9.16 -15.66
N ALA A 111 -4.89 -9.22 -15.32
CA ALA A 111 -5.88 -9.90 -16.14
C ALA A 111 -6.16 -9.15 -17.47
N SER A 112 -5.93 -7.84 -17.52
CA SER A 112 -6.14 -7.05 -18.73
C SER A 112 -4.97 -7.11 -19.72
N ASP A 113 -3.76 -7.47 -19.25
CA ASP A 113 -2.52 -7.47 -20.04
C ASP A 113 -2.32 -8.76 -20.89
N ARG A 114 -3.22 -9.74 -20.75
CA ARG A 114 -3.28 -10.93 -21.64
C ARG A 114 -4.29 -10.81 -22.79
N GLN A 115 -5.04 -9.72 -22.88
CA GLN A 115 -6.04 -9.51 -23.93
C GLN A 115 -5.53 -8.48 -24.95
N GLY A 116 -4.53 -8.88 -25.73
CA GLY A 116 -3.98 -8.12 -26.85
C GLY A 116 -3.15 -9.01 -27.76
#